data_AF-A0A7Y3I533-F1
#
_entry.id   AF-A0A7Y3I533-F1
#
_cell.length_a   1.000
_cell.length_b   1.000
_cell.length_c   1.000
_cell.angle_alpha   90.00
_cell.angle_beta   90.00
_cell.angle_gamma   90.00
#
_symmetry.space_group_name_H-M   'P 1'
#
loop_
_entity.id
_entity.type
_entity.pdbx_description
1 polymer ?
#
loop_
_entity_poly.entity_id
_entity_poly.type
_entity_poly.pdbx_seq_one_letter_code
_entity_poly.pdbx_strand_id
1 'polypeptide(L)'
;MPVVQSEGPSVGGNKITAFGEQKRHEEEWDRTPNTTGTGAIHVKTFHSKLTDDAVRYMDQTINEWLDAHPQYEVKFVTSCVGTLTGKLKEPHLICQVWV
;
A
#
# COMPACT_ATOMS: atom_id res chain seq x y z
N MET A 1 -13.71 -43.88 -46.44
CA MET A 1 -14.70 -43.27 -45.53
C MET A 1 -13.95 -42.38 -44.53
N PRO A 2 -14.58 -41.29 -44.06
CA PRO A 2 -14.00 -39.98 -43.69
C PRO A 2 -13.38 -39.98 -42.27
N VAL A 3 -12.69 -38.95 -41.78
CA VAL A 3 -13.24 -37.71 -41.20
C VAL A 3 -12.14 -36.65 -41.10
N VAL A 4 -12.47 -35.45 -41.60
CA VAL A 4 -11.81 -34.17 -41.37
C VAL A 4 -11.96 -33.80 -39.89
N GLN A 5 -10.88 -33.41 -39.21
CA GLN A 5 -11.01 -32.68 -37.95
C GLN A 5 -10.20 -31.38 -38.00
N SER A 6 -10.97 -30.30 -37.95
CA SER A 6 -10.63 -28.90 -37.92
C SER A 6 -10.00 -28.49 -36.58
N GLU A 7 -8.77 -27.99 -36.60
CA GLU A 7 -8.24 -27.18 -35.48
C GLU A 7 -8.42 -25.70 -35.83
N GLY A 8 -9.41 -25.08 -35.19
CA GLY A 8 -9.64 -23.64 -35.26
C GLY A 8 -8.53 -22.86 -34.54
N PRO A 9 -8.32 -21.58 -34.89
CA PRO A 9 -7.31 -20.75 -34.24
C PRO A 9 -7.69 -20.51 -32.77
N SER A 10 -6.87 -21.02 -31.86
CA SER A 10 -6.99 -20.74 -30.43
C SER A 10 -6.83 -19.24 -30.18
N VAL A 11 -7.92 -18.63 -29.73
CA VAL A 11 -8.04 -17.23 -29.31
C VAL A 11 -6.89 -16.86 -28.38
N GLY A 12 -6.12 -15.85 -28.80
CA GLY A 12 -5.08 -15.22 -27.99
C GLY A 12 -5.68 -14.68 -26.70
N GLY A 13 -5.46 -15.42 -25.61
CA GLY A 13 -5.73 -14.94 -24.28
C GLY A 13 -4.73 -13.83 -23.95
N ASN A 14 -5.14 -12.58 -24.16
CA ASN A 14 -4.46 -11.44 -23.58
C ASN A 14 -4.58 -11.57 -22.05
N LYS A 15 -3.56 -12.20 -21.44
CA LYS A 15 -3.35 -12.15 -20.00
C LYS A 15 -3.01 -10.70 -19.65
N ILE A 16 -4.03 -9.93 -19.32
CA ILE A 16 -3.87 -8.66 -18.62
C ILE A 16 -3.30 -9.03 -17.25
N THR A 17 -1.97 -9.05 -17.14
CA THR A 17 -1.28 -9.11 -15.87
C THR A 17 -1.56 -7.79 -15.16
N ALA A 18 -2.36 -7.85 -14.10
CA ALA A 18 -2.63 -6.71 -13.25
C ALA A 18 -1.31 -6.05 -12.84
N PHE A 19 -1.09 -4.83 -13.30
CA PHE A 19 -0.02 -3.98 -12.79
C PHE A 19 -0.43 -3.54 -11.38
N GLY A 20 0.10 -4.21 -10.35
CA GLY A 20 -0.12 -3.73 -8.99
C GLY A 20 0.06 -4.74 -7.87
N GLU A 21 1.07 -5.59 -7.93
CA GLU A 21 1.63 -6.12 -6.68
C GLU A 21 3.00 -5.47 -6.51
N GLN A 22 2.99 -4.19 -6.09
CA GLN A 22 4.16 -3.66 -5.40
C GLN A 22 4.35 -4.59 -4.21
N LYS A 23 5.41 -5.40 -4.24
CA LYS A 23 5.88 -6.19 -3.10
C LYS A 23 5.68 -5.32 -1.87
N ARG A 24 4.74 -5.71 -1.00
CA ARG A 24 4.62 -5.14 0.34
C ARG A 24 6.02 -5.30 0.92
N HIS A 25 6.74 -4.19 1.05
CA HIS A 25 8.02 -4.18 1.73
C HIS A 25 7.66 -4.55 3.17
N GLU A 26 7.75 -5.84 3.49
CA GLU A 26 7.74 -6.33 4.86
C GLU A 26 8.97 -5.69 5.49
N GLU A 27 8.74 -4.60 6.23
CA GLU A 27 9.79 -3.99 6.99
C GLU A 27 10.06 -4.92 8.18
N GLU A 28 11.03 -5.81 7.99
CA GLU A 28 11.62 -6.59 9.08
C GLU A 28 12.37 -5.62 9.98
N TRP A 29 11.65 -5.00 10.90
CA TRP A 29 12.22 -4.08 11.88
C TRP A 29 13.08 -4.86 12.87
N ASP A 30 14.37 -4.53 12.94
CA ASP A 30 15.34 -5.16 13.87
C ASP A 30 14.97 -4.99 15.35
N ARG A 31 14.14 -3.98 15.68
CA ARG A 31 13.74 -3.66 17.05
C ARG A 31 12.30 -4.05 17.30
N THR A 32 12.04 -4.84 18.33
CA THR A 32 10.69 -5.13 18.78
C THR A 32 9.97 -3.83 19.18
N PRO A 33 8.78 -3.56 18.63
CA PRO A 33 7.95 -2.45 19.06
C PRO A 33 7.64 -2.57 20.54
N ASN A 34 7.64 -1.43 21.23
CA ASN A 34 7.44 -1.40 22.67
C ASN A 34 6.06 -0.85 23.02
N THR A 35 5.29 -1.60 23.80
CA THR A 35 3.93 -1.27 24.26
C THR A 35 3.94 -0.60 25.64
N THR A 36 4.91 0.29 25.90
CA THR A 36 5.04 1.01 27.18
C THR A 36 4.28 2.34 27.20
N GLY A 37 3.46 2.64 26.18
CA GLY A 37 2.72 3.91 26.06
C GLY A 37 3.58 5.16 25.81
N THR A 38 4.91 5.06 25.83
CA THR A 38 5.85 6.18 25.58
C THR A 38 7.03 5.73 24.73
N GLY A 39 7.61 6.67 23.96
CA GLY A 39 8.80 6.44 23.14
C GLY A 39 8.50 5.64 21.88
N ALA A 40 8.06 6.32 20.81
CA ALA A 40 7.95 5.70 19.49
C ALA A 40 9.34 5.24 19.02
N ILE A 41 9.40 4.01 18.54
CA ILE A 41 10.64 3.37 18.08
C ILE A 41 10.65 3.35 16.55
N HIS A 42 9.46 3.27 15.94
CA HIS A 42 9.29 3.17 14.50
C HIS A 42 8.33 4.22 13.97
N VAL A 43 8.51 4.56 12.70
CA VAL A 43 7.66 5.50 11.98
C VAL A 43 7.35 4.93 10.61
N LYS A 44 6.07 4.95 10.24
CA LYS A 44 5.64 4.62 8.89
C LYS A 44 4.97 5.82 8.24
N THR A 45 5.47 6.20 7.07
CA THR A 45 4.91 7.31 6.29
C THR A 45 3.94 6.77 5.25
N PHE A 46 2.71 7.25 5.31
CA PHE A 46 1.67 7.07 4.32
C PHE A 46 1.49 8.38 3.56
N HIS A 47 1.22 8.30 2.26
CA HIS A 47 0.87 9.48 1.49
C HIS A 47 -0.16 9.15 0.42
N SER A 48 -1.02 10.10 0.10
CA SER A 48 -2.02 9.97 -0.94
C SER A 48 -2.22 11.28 -1.68
N LYS A 49 -2.69 11.20 -2.92
CA LYS A 49 -3.18 12.38 -3.63
C LYS A 49 -4.40 12.95 -2.89
N LEU A 50 -4.63 14.26 -3.00
CA LEU A 50 -5.82 14.90 -2.45
C LEU A 50 -7.08 14.65 -3.31
N THR A 51 -7.45 13.38 -3.45
CA THR A 51 -8.72 12.96 -4.06
C THR A 51 -9.46 12.04 -3.09
N ASP A 52 -10.80 12.07 -3.11
CA ASP A 52 -11.63 11.29 -2.17
C ASP A 52 -11.27 9.79 -2.20
N ASP A 53 -11.18 9.21 -3.39
CA ASP A 53 -10.82 7.80 -3.55
C ASP A 53 -9.42 7.46 -3.01
N ALA A 54 -8.43 8.34 -3.22
CA ALA A 54 -7.05 8.09 -2.78
C ALA A 54 -6.90 8.22 -1.27
N VAL A 55 -7.64 9.14 -0.65
CA VAL A 55 -7.67 9.29 0.82
C VAL A 55 -8.36 8.07 1.45
N ARG A 56 -9.51 7.63 0.93
CA ARG A 56 -10.18 6.42 1.43
C ARG A 56 -9.31 5.17 1.31
N TYR A 57 -8.58 5.04 0.20
CA TYR A 57 -7.63 3.94 0.02
C TYR A 57 -6.46 4.01 1.02
N MET A 58 -5.98 5.21 1.34
CA MET A 58 -4.96 5.41 2.37
C MET A 58 -5.47 4.98 3.75
N ASP A 59 -6.71 5.36 4.11
CA ASP A 59 -7.32 4.96 5.37
C ASP A 59 -7.43 3.43 5.48
N GLN A 60 -7.89 2.77 4.43
CA GLN A 60 -7.93 1.30 4.36
C GLN A 60 -6.52 0.71 4.55
N THR A 61 -5.52 1.25 3.85
CA THR A 61 -4.13 0.76 3.92
C THR A 61 -3.54 0.92 5.32
N ILE A 62 -3.83 2.03 6.01
CA ILE A 62 -3.37 2.26 7.39
C ILE A 62 -4.03 1.25 8.33
N ASN A 63 -5.35 1.05 8.23
CA ASN A 63 -6.06 0.10 9.08
C ASN A 63 -5.58 -1.34 8.85
N GLU A 64 -5.47 -1.79 7.60
CA GLU A 64 -4.92 -3.11 7.27
C GLU A 64 -3.50 -3.30 7.82
N TRP A 65 -2.69 -2.24 7.80
CA TRP A 65 -1.35 -2.29 8.37
C TRP A 65 -1.37 -2.44 9.89
N LEU A 66 -2.24 -1.72 10.59
CA LEU A 66 -2.39 -1.85 12.04
C LEU A 66 -2.95 -3.22 12.44
N ASP A 67 -3.94 -3.73 11.72
CA ASP A 67 -4.55 -5.04 11.96
C ASP A 67 -3.54 -6.18 11.75
N ALA A 68 -2.63 -6.05 10.78
CA ALA A 68 -1.56 -7.01 10.55
C ALA A 68 -0.47 -7.00 11.64
N HIS A 69 -0.42 -5.95 12.47
CA HIS A 69 0.61 -5.78 13.49
C HIS A 69 -0.01 -5.44 14.85
N PRO A 70 -0.71 -6.39 15.50
CA PRO A 70 -1.39 -6.16 16.78
C PRO A 70 -0.44 -5.75 17.93
N GLN A 71 0.86 -5.97 17.78
CA GLN A 71 1.90 -5.54 18.71
C GLN A 71 2.27 -4.05 18.59
N TYR A 72 1.80 -3.36 17.55
CA TYR A 72 2.10 -1.94 17.32
C TYR A 72 1.09 -1.07 18.09
N GLU A 73 1.60 -0.24 18.98
CA GLU A 73 0.81 0.77 19.68
C GLU A 73 1.04 2.13 19.01
N VAL A 74 0.00 2.73 18.42
CA VAL A 74 0.12 4.07 17.85
C VAL A 74 0.25 5.10 18.96
N LYS A 75 1.44 5.69 19.08
CA LYS A 75 1.77 6.69 20.11
C LYS A 75 1.49 8.11 19.64
N PHE A 76 1.74 8.37 18.37
CA PHE A 76 1.63 9.70 17.80
C PHE A 76 1.40 9.65 16.30
N VAL A 77 0.71 10.65 15.77
CA VAL A 77 0.45 10.80 14.34
C VAL A 77 0.74 12.24 13.94
N THR A 78 1.47 12.42 12.84
CA THR A 78 1.65 13.73 12.20
C THR A 78 1.01 13.73 10.83
N SER A 79 0.37 14.84 10.46
CA SER A 79 -0.17 15.02 9.11
C SER A 79 0.25 16.37 8.55
N CYS A 80 0.65 16.41 7.28
CA CYS A 80 0.88 17.64 6.54
C CYS A 80 0.37 17.52 5.10
N VAL A 81 -0.04 18.65 4.54
CA VAL A 81 -0.32 18.75 3.11
C VAL A 81 0.90 19.39 2.45
N GLY A 82 1.47 18.72 1.46
CA GLY A 82 2.70 19.15 0.79
C GLY A 82 2.76 18.71 -0.65
N THR A 83 3.77 19.16 -1.37
CA THR A 83 4.05 18.68 -2.73
C THR A 83 5.03 17.52 -2.65
N LEU A 84 4.62 16.33 -3.08
CA LEU A 84 5.53 15.19 -3.19
C LEU A 84 6.28 15.29 -4.53
N THR A 85 7.60 15.33 -4.50
CA THR A 85 8.42 15.46 -5.72
C THR A 85 8.50 14.13 -6.45
N GLY A 86 7.72 13.99 -7.52
CA GLY A 86 7.80 12.93 -8.52
C GLY A 86 7.92 13.50 -9.94
N LYS A 87 7.48 12.74 -10.95
CA LYS A 87 7.41 13.24 -12.35
C LYS A 87 6.45 14.42 -12.51
N LEU A 88 5.37 14.43 -11.72
CA LEU A 88 4.40 15.50 -11.66
C LEU A 88 4.39 16.05 -10.23
N LYS A 89 4.35 17.37 -10.09
CA LYS A 89 4.23 18.03 -8.79
C LYS A 89 2.74 18.14 -8.46
N GLU A 90 2.28 17.27 -7.58
CA GLU A 90 0.88 17.24 -7.14
C GLU A 90 0.81 17.45 -5.61
N PRO A 91 -0.28 18.04 -5.10
CA PRO A 91 -0.50 18.15 -3.68
C PRO A 91 -0.91 16.78 -3.11
N HIS A 92 -0.22 16.38 -2.05
CA HIS A 92 -0.43 15.12 -1.35
C HIS A 92 -0.70 15.38 0.13
N LEU A 93 -1.58 14.57 0.70
CA LEU A 93 -1.64 14.37 2.13
C LEU A 93 -0.52 13.40 2.53
N ILE A 94 0.29 13.79 3.49
CA ILE A 94 1.37 12.98 4.07
C ILE A 94 1.01 12.75 5.53
N CYS A 95 0.92 11.49 5.94
CA CYS A 95 0.57 11.06 7.28
C CYS A 95 1.68 10.14 7.80
N GLN A 96 2.27 10.46 8.96
CA GLN A 96 3.27 9.60 9.59
C GLN A 96 2.69 9.04 10.88
N VAL A 97 2.70 7.71 10.98
CA VAL A 97 2.23 6.97 12.14
C VAL A 97 3.45 6.51 12.92
N TRP A 98 3.51 6.88 14.21
CA TRP A 98 4.63 6.58 15.10
C TRP A 98 4.21 5.52 16.11
N VAL A 99 4.94 4.39 16.13
CA VAL A 99 4.66 3.22 16.98
C VAL A 99 5.84 2.87 17.87
#